data_AF-A0A7C1D760-F1
#
_entry.id   AF-A0A7C1D760-F1
#
_cell.length_a   1.000
_cell.length_b   1.000
_cell.length_c   1.000
_cell.angle_alpha   90.00
_cell.angle_beta   90.00
_cell.angle_gamma   90.00
#
_symmetry.space_group_name_H-M   'P 1'
#
loop_
_entity.id
_entity.type
_entity.pdbx_description
1 polymer ?
#
loop_
_entity_poly.entity_id
_entity_poly.type
_entity_poly.pdbx_seq_one_letter_code
_entity_poly.pdbx_strand_id
1 'polypeptide(L)'
;MGRIKAYTLISAVLLAALAAGCARGYLVKVDSIRGMAPVENKTYVLAAGNKDTDRDDLQFQEYAFHLARALKERGYTQLEFKDRAKAGLIIFLSYGIGEPQQHTYSYSAPVWGVVGTWENSYATIRQEDGETRIHAYRSTDPQYGVTGYETRTRSYVTYKKFLVVDTYSTKDTKENGEMKNIWKTTSCMSDGIRDLRRVIPYMIEASSKYFGENTSREIEVMVKEK
;
A
#
# COMPACT_ATOMS: atom_id res chain seq x y z
N MET A 1 22.79 -14.72 -42.98
CA MET A 1 22.86 -15.25 -41.59
C MET A 1 22.80 -14.20 -40.48
N GLY A 2 22.84 -12.89 -40.75
CA GLY A 2 22.80 -11.85 -39.70
C GLY A 2 21.41 -11.42 -39.22
N ARG A 3 20.38 -11.50 -40.07
CA ARG A 3 19.02 -11.03 -39.73
C ARG A 3 18.30 -11.94 -38.74
N ILE A 4 18.49 -13.26 -38.82
CA ILE A 4 17.85 -14.25 -37.92
C ILE A 4 18.34 -14.09 -36.48
N LYS A 5 19.66 -13.83 -36.28
CA LYS A 5 20.23 -13.57 -34.95
C LYS A 5 19.66 -12.31 -34.29
N ALA A 6 19.37 -11.26 -35.09
CA ALA A 6 18.77 -10.03 -34.62
C ALA A 6 17.32 -10.21 -34.13
N TYR A 7 16.50 -11.01 -34.83
CA TYR A 7 15.13 -11.30 -34.38
C TYR A 7 15.08 -12.14 -33.10
N THR A 8 15.99 -13.10 -32.92
CA THR A 8 16.12 -13.84 -31.65
C THR A 8 16.56 -12.94 -30.49
N LEU A 9 17.51 -12.03 -30.72
CA LEU A 9 17.96 -11.04 -29.72
C LEU A 9 16.85 -10.06 -29.34
N ILE A 10 16.09 -9.56 -30.32
CA ILE A 10 14.96 -8.66 -30.08
C ILE A 10 13.83 -9.40 -29.34
N SER A 11 13.55 -10.66 -29.68
CA SER A 11 12.53 -11.45 -28.98
C SER A 11 12.93 -11.75 -27.53
N ALA A 12 14.22 -12.01 -27.26
CA ALA A 12 14.71 -12.27 -25.91
C ALA A 12 14.67 -11.02 -25.02
N VAL A 13 14.94 -9.84 -25.59
CA VAL A 13 14.83 -8.54 -24.89
C VAL A 13 13.35 -8.20 -24.62
N LEU A 14 12.45 -8.48 -25.56
CA LEU A 14 11.01 -8.25 -25.39
C LEU A 14 10.41 -9.18 -24.32
N LEU A 15 10.85 -10.44 -24.27
CA LEU A 15 10.42 -11.41 -23.25
C LEU A 15 10.97 -11.06 -21.85
N ALA A 16 12.18 -10.53 -21.77
CA ALA A 16 12.77 -10.04 -20.51
C ALA A 16 12.08 -8.75 -20.01
N ALA A 17 11.63 -7.89 -20.92
CA ALA A 17 10.88 -6.68 -20.57
C ALA A 17 9.46 -6.97 -20.07
N LEU A 18 8.81 -8.04 -20.58
CA LEU A 18 7.50 -8.51 -20.11
C LEU A 18 7.58 -9.19 -18.72
N ALA A 19 8.76 -9.64 -18.29
CA ALA A 19 8.99 -10.21 -16.98
C ALA A 19 9.26 -9.16 -15.87
N ALA A 20 9.33 -7.88 -16.22
CA ALA A 20 9.28 -6.78 -15.24
C ALA A 20 7.83 -6.62 -14.74
N GLY A 21 7.31 -7.66 -14.07
CA GLY A 21 6.03 -7.61 -13.39
C GLY A 21 6.03 -6.46 -12.39
N CYS A 22 4.92 -5.73 -12.30
CA CYS A 22 4.70 -4.72 -11.27
C CYS A 22 4.89 -5.38 -9.90
N ALA A 23 6.08 -5.21 -9.30
CA ALA A 23 6.34 -5.68 -7.96
C ALA A 23 5.39 -4.96 -7.00
N ARG A 24 4.48 -5.71 -6.39
CA ARG A 24 3.64 -5.19 -5.31
C ARG A 24 4.53 -4.92 -4.11
N GLY A 25 4.31 -3.79 -3.46
CA GLY A 25 5.08 -3.38 -2.31
C GLY A 25 4.27 -2.44 -1.43
N TYR A 26 4.67 -2.38 -0.17
CA TYR A 26 4.08 -1.52 0.84
C TYR A 26 4.95 -0.29 1.01
N LEU A 27 4.37 0.89 0.80
CA LEU A 27 5.00 2.15 1.13
C LEU A 27 4.69 2.46 2.59
N VAL A 28 5.71 2.42 3.44
CA VAL A 28 5.59 2.66 4.88
C VAL A 28 6.33 3.94 5.22
N LYS A 29 5.64 4.83 5.94
CA LYS A 29 6.24 6.03 6.53
C LYS A 29 6.82 5.67 7.88
N VAL A 30 8.11 5.94 8.08
CA VAL A 30 8.84 5.60 9.29
C VAL A 30 9.39 6.88 9.90
N ASP A 31 9.12 7.07 11.19
CA ASP A 31 9.68 8.15 11.99
C ASP A 31 10.30 7.54 13.25
N SER A 32 11.60 7.71 13.43
CA SER A 32 12.31 7.22 14.60
C SER A 32 13.09 8.34 15.27
N ILE A 33 12.92 8.44 16.58
CA ILE A 33 13.61 9.40 17.42
C ILE A 33 14.25 8.68 18.60
N ARG A 34 15.45 9.12 18.98
CA ARG A 34 16.16 8.62 20.16
C ARG A 34 16.62 9.76 21.04
N GLY A 35 16.72 9.50 22.34
CA GLY A 35 17.38 10.37 23.29
C GLY A 35 18.88 10.52 22.99
N MET A 36 19.48 11.57 23.53
CA MET A 36 20.91 11.88 23.33
C MET A 36 21.85 10.92 24.07
N ALA A 37 21.36 10.27 25.12
CA ALA A 37 22.15 9.31 25.89
C ALA A 37 22.31 7.98 25.11
N PRO A 38 23.51 7.37 25.13
CA PRO A 38 23.72 6.07 24.50
C PRO A 38 22.91 4.97 25.20
N VAL A 39 22.46 3.99 24.42
CA VAL A 39 21.78 2.79 24.95
C VAL A 39 22.84 1.80 25.43
N GLU A 40 23.20 1.87 26.70
CA GLU A 40 24.29 1.04 27.27
C GLU A 40 23.92 -0.44 27.39
N ASN A 41 22.67 -0.74 27.77
CA ASN A 41 22.17 -2.11 27.95
C ASN A 41 21.02 -2.40 26.98
N LYS A 42 21.29 -3.19 25.93
CA LYS A 42 20.30 -3.59 24.91
C LYS A 42 19.50 -4.86 25.27
N THR A 43 19.57 -5.33 26.52
CA THR A 43 18.67 -6.39 27.00
C THR A 43 17.28 -5.83 27.25
N TYR A 44 16.25 -6.51 26.77
CA TYR A 44 14.88 -6.01 26.88
C TYR A 44 13.87 -7.10 27.21
N VAL A 45 12.76 -6.69 27.80
CA VAL A 45 11.51 -7.47 27.80
C VAL A 45 10.49 -6.79 26.89
N LEU A 46 9.66 -7.60 26.23
CA LEU A 46 8.63 -7.11 25.32
C LEU A 46 7.25 -7.16 26.01
N ALA A 47 6.48 -6.10 25.85
CA ALA A 47 5.14 -5.96 26.40
C ALA A 47 4.15 -5.40 25.36
N ALA A 48 2.86 -5.69 25.54
CA ALA A 48 1.80 -5.08 24.76
C ALA A 48 1.62 -3.61 25.19
N GLY A 49 1.62 -2.69 24.23
CA GLY A 49 1.39 -1.26 24.47
C GLY A 49 -0.03 -0.81 24.16
N ASN A 50 -0.85 -1.67 23.54
CA ASN A 50 -2.28 -1.43 23.34
C ASN A 50 -3.05 -1.59 24.66
N LYS A 51 -4.03 -0.71 24.88
CA LYS A 51 -5.01 -0.90 25.94
C LYS A 51 -5.80 -2.18 25.66
N ASP A 52 -6.05 -2.99 26.70
CA ASP A 52 -6.84 -4.23 26.64
C ASP A 52 -6.23 -5.37 25.79
N THR A 53 -4.96 -5.28 25.41
CA THR A 53 -4.21 -6.37 24.77
C THR A 53 -3.31 -7.05 25.77
N ASP A 54 -3.50 -8.36 25.96
CA ASP A 54 -2.64 -9.17 26.84
C ASP A 54 -1.40 -9.67 26.08
N ARG A 55 -0.34 -10.03 26.82
CA ARG A 55 0.84 -10.72 26.27
C ARG A 55 0.51 -12.09 25.68
N ASP A 56 -0.51 -12.75 26.23
CA ASP A 56 -0.95 -14.06 25.78
C ASP A 56 -1.91 -14.00 24.58
N ASP A 57 -2.22 -12.79 24.09
CA ASP A 57 -2.95 -12.59 22.85
C ASP A 57 -2.15 -13.12 21.66
N LEU A 58 -2.79 -13.96 20.84
CA LEU A 58 -2.14 -14.63 19.70
C LEU A 58 -1.64 -13.64 18.65
N GLN A 59 -2.38 -12.55 18.42
CA GLN A 59 -1.99 -11.55 17.45
C GLN A 59 -0.79 -10.74 17.95
N PHE A 60 -0.78 -10.40 19.25
CA PHE A 60 0.40 -9.78 19.87
C PHE A 60 1.62 -10.70 19.77
N GLN A 61 1.49 -11.99 20.11
CA GLN A 61 2.59 -12.95 20.06
C GLN A 61 3.21 -13.08 18.66
N GLU A 62 2.38 -13.09 17.61
CA GLU A 62 2.84 -13.13 16.23
C GLU A 62 3.65 -11.88 15.87
N TYR A 63 3.14 -10.69 16.18
CA TYR A 63 3.84 -9.44 15.85
C TYR A 63 5.08 -9.23 16.71
N ALA A 64 5.02 -9.65 17.97
CA ALA A 64 6.14 -9.70 18.90
C ALA A 64 7.28 -10.56 18.34
N PHE A 65 6.97 -11.72 17.76
CA PHE A 65 7.97 -12.58 17.13
C PHE A 65 8.68 -11.88 15.96
N HIS A 66 7.94 -11.20 15.09
CA HIS A 66 8.53 -10.43 13.99
C HIS A 66 9.40 -9.28 14.49
N LEU A 67 8.92 -8.53 15.48
CA LEU A 67 9.67 -7.42 16.08
C LEU A 67 10.95 -7.91 16.77
N ALA A 68 10.87 -9.00 17.52
CA ALA A 68 12.00 -9.58 18.22
C ALA A 68 13.13 -9.98 17.27
N ARG A 69 12.77 -10.55 16.11
CA ARG A 69 13.73 -10.87 15.05
C ARG A 69 14.42 -9.61 14.51
N ALA A 70 13.65 -8.57 14.19
CA ALA A 70 14.20 -7.31 13.68
C ALA A 70 15.11 -6.62 14.73
N LEU A 71 14.72 -6.64 16.01
CA LEU A 71 15.52 -6.09 17.11
C LEU A 71 16.80 -6.90 17.33
N LYS A 72 16.76 -8.23 17.19
CA LYS A 72 17.95 -9.09 17.27
C LYS A 72 18.99 -8.72 16.22
N GLU A 73 18.56 -8.43 14.99
CA GLU A 73 19.45 -7.95 13.91
C GLU A 73 20.11 -6.59 14.23
N ARG A 74 19.53 -5.83 15.16
CA ARG A 74 20.05 -4.54 15.67
C ARG A 74 20.88 -4.67 16.95
N GLY A 75 21.15 -5.91 17.38
CA GLY A 75 21.96 -6.24 18.55
C GLY A 75 21.21 -6.17 19.89
N TYR A 76 19.87 -6.18 19.87
CA TYR A 76 19.08 -6.29 21.09
C TYR A 76 18.88 -7.76 21.49
N THR A 77 18.84 -8.02 22.79
CA THR A 77 18.66 -9.38 23.32
C THR A 77 17.39 -9.43 24.15
N GLN A 78 16.44 -10.26 23.74
CA GLN A 78 15.19 -10.45 24.48
C GLN A 78 15.41 -11.34 25.70
N LEU A 79 14.86 -10.93 26.84
CA LEU A 79 14.73 -11.73 28.05
C LEU A 79 13.28 -12.18 28.22
N GLU A 80 13.09 -13.25 28.99
CA GLU A 80 11.77 -13.67 29.42
C GLU A 80 11.14 -12.62 30.34
N PHE A 81 9.82 -12.46 30.27
CA PHE A 81 9.11 -11.46 31.06
C PHE A 81 9.28 -11.68 32.58
N LYS A 82 9.45 -12.93 33.02
CA LYS A 82 9.76 -13.29 34.42
C LYS A 82 11.10 -12.72 34.89
N ASP A 83 12.05 -12.50 33.98
CA ASP A 83 13.38 -11.97 34.23
C ASP A 83 13.45 -10.45 33.97
N ARG A 84 12.31 -9.76 33.87
CA ARG A 84 12.23 -8.30 33.59
C ARG A 84 13.08 -7.43 34.51
N ALA A 85 13.32 -7.85 35.75
CA ALA A 85 14.17 -7.13 36.69
C ALA A 85 15.65 -7.05 36.24
N LYS A 86 16.09 -7.97 35.38
CA LYS A 86 17.45 -7.99 34.80
C LYS A 86 17.54 -7.24 33.47
N ALA A 87 16.40 -6.96 32.84
CA ALA A 87 16.36 -6.25 31.56
C ALA A 87 16.78 -4.80 31.76
N GLY A 88 17.56 -4.24 30.83
CA GLY A 88 17.87 -2.81 30.81
C GLY A 88 16.71 -1.98 30.25
N LEU A 89 15.84 -2.59 29.45
CA LEU A 89 14.79 -1.92 28.70
C LEU A 89 13.45 -2.66 28.79
N ILE A 90 12.37 -1.89 28.71
CA ILE A 90 11.03 -2.40 28.40
C ILE A 90 10.64 -1.84 27.05
N ILE A 91 10.31 -2.72 26.10
CA ILE A 91 9.84 -2.34 24.78
C ILE A 91 8.34 -2.64 24.72
N PHE A 92 7.57 -1.61 24.38
CA PHE A 92 6.14 -1.72 24.15
C PHE A 92 5.88 -1.77 22.65
N LEU A 93 5.09 -2.75 22.23
CA LEU A 93 4.60 -2.87 20.87
C LEU A 93 3.11 -2.50 20.85
N SER A 94 2.79 -1.44 20.13
CA SER A 94 1.42 -0.98 19.89
C SER A 94 1.11 -1.01 18.40
N TYR A 95 -0.09 -1.41 18.02
CA TYR A 95 -0.50 -1.53 16.63
C TYR A 95 -2.00 -1.32 16.48
N GLY A 96 -2.45 -0.91 15.29
CA GLY A 96 -3.88 -0.78 15.07
C GLY A 96 -4.26 -0.29 13.68
N ILE A 97 -5.57 -0.31 13.45
CA ILE A 97 -6.23 0.26 12.28
C ILE A 97 -7.12 1.40 12.75
N GLY A 98 -6.97 2.57 12.12
CA GLY A 98 -7.90 3.68 12.27
C GLY A 98 -9.16 3.51 11.43
N GLU A 99 -10.12 4.39 11.66
CA GLU A 99 -11.40 4.39 10.97
C GLU A 99 -11.26 4.42 9.43
N PRO A 100 -12.18 3.76 8.69
CA PRO A 100 -12.21 3.80 7.23
C PRO A 100 -12.36 5.24 6.73
N GLN A 101 -11.51 5.65 5.79
CA GLN A 101 -11.59 6.93 5.10
C GLN A 101 -12.15 6.72 3.69
N GLN A 102 -13.29 7.32 3.38
CA GLN A 102 -13.88 7.27 2.04
C GLN A 102 -13.30 8.40 1.18
N HIS A 103 -12.69 8.03 0.07
CA HIS A 103 -12.22 8.95 -0.96
C HIS A 103 -13.17 8.90 -2.14
N THR A 104 -13.52 10.06 -2.66
CA THR A 104 -14.40 10.21 -3.82
C THR A 104 -13.67 11.04 -4.85
N TYR A 105 -13.53 10.53 -6.07
CA TYR A 105 -12.95 11.28 -7.18
C TYR A 105 -13.91 11.31 -8.36
N SER A 106 -13.98 12.47 -9.01
CA SER A 106 -14.79 12.67 -10.20
C SER A 106 -13.90 12.60 -11.45
N TYR A 107 -14.36 11.93 -12.48
CA TYR A 107 -13.70 11.82 -13.78
C TYR A 107 -14.71 12.05 -14.91
N SER A 108 -14.29 12.74 -15.96
CA SER A 108 -15.14 12.97 -17.13
C SER A 108 -15.10 11.75 -18.05
N ALA A 109 -16.25 11.11 -18.25
CA ALA A 109 -16.42 10.00 -19.18
C ALA A 109 -17.08 10.49 -20.48
N PRO A 110 -16.60 10.10 -21.66
CA PRO A 110 -17.23 10.48 -22.92
C PRO A 110 -18.60 9.81 -23.06
N VAL A 111 -19.60 10.60 -23.42
CA VAL A 111 -20.93 10.13 -23.81
C VAL A 111 -20.91 9.93 -25.32
N TRP A 112 -21.28 8.73 -25.74
CA TRP A 112 -21.37 8.38 -27.16
C TRP A 112 -22.80 8.54 -27.66
N GLY A 113 -22.95 9.14 -28.83
CA GLY A 113 -24.25 9.34 -29.47
C GLY A 113 -24.11 9.60 -30.96
N VAL A 114 -25.24 9.85 -31.63
CA VAL A 114 -25.25 10.13 -33.07
C VAL A 114 -24.70 11.53 -33.32
N VAL A 115 -23.61 11.63 -34.09
CA VAL A 115 -22.94 12.88 -34.46
C VAL A 115 -23.23 13.32 -35.90
N GLY A 116 -23.91 12.47 -36.67
CA GLY A 116 -24.29 12.72 -38.05
C GLY A 116 -25.12 11.57 -38.63
N THR A 117 -25.67 11.77 -39.82
CA THR A 117 -26.46 10.75 -40.53
C THR A 117 -26.14 10.84 -42.01
N TRP A 118 -25.80 9.71 -42.64
CA TRP A 118 -25.72 9.64 -44.09
C TRP A 118 -27.10 9.32 -44.64
N GLU A 119 -27.56 10.11 -45.62
CA GLU A 119 -28.74 9.75 -46.40
C GLU A 119 -28.28 9.13 -47.72
N ASN A 120 -28.61 7.87 -47.93
CA ASN A 120 -28.44 7.18 -49.19
C ASN A 120 -29.80 7.10 -49.88
N SER A 121 -29.89 7.61 -51.11
CA SER A 121 -31.11 7.45 -51.92
C SER A 121 -30.77 6.83 -53.27
N TYR A 122 -31.58 5.85 -53.67
CA TYR A 122 -31.49 5.22 -54.98
C TYR A 122 -32.89 4.97 -55.51
N ALA A 123 -33.07 5.11 -56.82
CA ALA A 123 -34.35 4.86 -57.48
C ALA A 123 -34.19 3.72 -58.47
N THR A 124 -35.17 2.82 -58.48
CA THR A 124 -35.24 1.73 -59.46
C THR A 124 -36.40 2.02 -60.41
N ILE A 125 -36.15 1.90 -61.71
CA ILE A 125 -37.14 2.06 -62.76
C ILE A 125 -37.53 0.67 -63.25
N ARG A 126 -38.82 0.32 -63.17
CA ARG A 126 -39.36 -0.94 -63.69
C ARG A 126 -40.41 -0.62 -64.74
N GLN A 127 -40.27 -1.20 -65.93
CA GLN A 127 -41.28 -1.15 -66.97
C GLN A 127 -42.05 -2.47 -66.98
N GLU A 128 -43.36 -2.39 -66.84
CA GLU A 128 -44.27 -3.55 -66.83
C GLU A 128 -45.55 -3.11 -67.54
N ASP A 129 -45.98 -3.88 -68.55
CA ASP A 129 -47.17 -3.62 -69.39
C ASP A 129 -47.29 -2.19 -69.97
N GLY A 130 -46.18 -1.63 -70.46
CA GLY A 130 -46.17 -0.31 -71.11
C GLY A 130 -46.23 0.88 -70.16
N GLU A 131 -46.33 0.65 -68.85
CA GLU A 131 -46.22 1.67 -67.81
C GLU A 131 -44.81 1.71 -67.22
N THR A 132 -44.25 2.91 -67.06
CA THR A 132 -42.98 3.10 -66.34
C THR A 132 -43.27 3.42 -64.88
N ARG A 133 -42.87 2.53 -63.97
CA ARG A 133 -42.98 2.75 -62.51
C ARG A 133 -41.61 3.07 -61.93
N ILE A 134 -41.55 4.16 -61.17
CA ILE A 134 -40.34 4.62 -60.48
C ILE A 134 -40.52 4.34 -58.99
N HIS A 135 -39.62 3.56 -58.42
CA HIS A 135 -39.57 3.27 -56.98
C HIS A 135 -38.34 3.94 -56.38
N ALA A 136 -38.55 4.94 -55.54
CA ALA A 136 -37.47 5.62 -54.81
C ALA A 136 -37.32 5.02 -53.41
N TYR A 137 -36.08 4.71 -53.02
CA TYR A 137 -35.70 4.19 -51.72
C TYR A 137 -34.78 5.19 -51.03
N ARG A 138 -35.02 5.46 -49.74
CA ARG A 138 -34.16 6.28 -48.89
C ARG A 138 -33.76 5.44 -47.67
N SER A 139 -32.47 5.36 -47.39
CA SER A 139 -31.91 4.82 -46.15
C SER A 139 -31.15 5.91 -45.42
N THR A 140 -31.29 5.93 -44.10
CA THR A 140 -30.56 6.86 -43.23
C THR A 140 -29.67 6.06 -42.30
N ASP A 141 -28.36 6.20 -42.46
CA ASP A 141 -27.35 5.46 -41.70
C ASP A 141 -26.73 6.38 -40.63
N PRO A 142 -26.96 6.14 -39.32
CA PRO A 142 -26.45 7.01 -38.25
C PRO A 142 -24.94 6.83 -38.04
N GLN A 143 -24.22 7.95 -37.89
CA GLN A 143 -22.82 8.00 -37.51
C GLN A 143 -22.70 8.25 -36.00
N TYR A 144 -21.97 7.38 -35.29
CA TYR A 144 -21.76 7.49 -33.85
C TYR A 144 -20.42 8.14 -33.52
N GLY A 145 -20.41 9.01 -32.52
CA GLY A 145 -19.24 9.76 -32.05
C GLY A 145 -19.43 10.24 -30.61
N VAL A 146 -18.41 10.92 -30.06
CA VAL A 146 -18.51 11.53 -28.73
C VAL A 146 -19.41 12.77 -28.82
N THR A 147 -20.56 12.73 -28.16
CA THR A 147 -21.56 13.81 -28.15
C THR A 147 -21.44 14.71 -26.92
N GLY A 148 -20.65 14.31 -25.92
CA GLY A 148 -20.39 15.12 -24.74
C GLY A 148 -19.51 14.39 -23.73
N TYR A 149 -19.33 15.01 -22.58
CA TYR A 149 -18.67 14.42 -21.43
C TYR A 149 -19.59 14.49 -20.22
N GLU A 150 -19.74 13.38 -19.52
CA GLU A 150 -20.48 13.28 -18.28
C GLU A 150 -19.49 13.12 -17.12
N THR A 151 -19.64 13.93 -16.08
CA THR A 151 -18.86 13.78 -14.86
C THR A 151 -19.37 12.56 -14.10
N ARG A 152 -18.54 11.52 -14.02
CA ARG A 152 -18.80 10.33 -13.21
C ARG A 152 -17.97 10.38 -11.94
N THR A 153 -18.50 9.79 -10.88
CA THR A 153 -17.86 9.78 -9.57
C THR A 153 -17.54 8.34 -9.18
N ARG A 154 -16.33 8.08 -8.68
CA ARG A 154 -15.95 6.79 -8.11
C ARG A 154 -15.43 6.99 -6.69
N SER A 155 -15.80 6.09 -5.79
CA SER A 155 -15.31 6.08 -4.42
C SER A 155 -14.47 4.84 -4.11
N TYR A 156 -13.53 4.99 -3.18
CA TYR A 156 -12.76 3.89 -2.59
C TYR A 156 -12.49 4.18 -1.11
N VAL A 157 -12.26 3.13 -0.32
CA VAL A 157 -12.02 3.24 1.13
C VAL A 157 -10.57 2.91 1.43
N THR A 158 -9.93 3.69 2.29
CA THR A 158 -8.60 3.40 2.83
C THR A 158 -8.65 3.25 4.35
N TYR A 159 -7.72 2.46 4.88
CA TYR A 159 -7.55 2.21 6.31
C TYR A 159 -6.15 2.62 6.72
N LYS A 160 -6.04 3.65 7.57
CA LYS A 160 -4.76 4.06 8.16
C LYS A 160 -4.33 3.01 9.18
N LYS A 161 -3.11 2.50 9.05
CA LYS A 161 -2.49 1.55 9.98
C LYS A 161 -1.34 2.21 10.68
N PHE A 162 -1.12 1.84 11.93
CA PHE A 162 0.03 2.28 12.67
C PHE A 162 0.69 1.11 13.41
N LEU A 163 1.99 1.26 13.57
CA LEU A 163 2.87 0.45 14.41
C LEU A 163 3.67 1.45 15.25
N VAL A 164 3.71 1.27 16.55
CA VAL A 164 4.53 2.07 17.45
C VAL A 164 5.34 1.13 18.32
N VAL A 165 6.65 1.38 18.35
CA VAL A 165 7.61 0.69 19.21
C VAL A 165 8.21 1.73 20.15
N ASP A 166 7.75 1.72 21.39
CA ASP A 166 8.21 2.63 22.44
C ASP A 166 9.15 1.89 23.39
N THR A 167 10.30 2.50 23.71
CA THR A 167 11.30 1.88 24.58
C THR A 167 11.58 2.74 25.79
N TYR A 168 11.55 2.11 26.97
CA TYR A 168 11.80 2.76 28.25
C TYR A 168 12.95 2.08 29.01
N SER A 169 13.71 2.87 29.78
CA SER A 169 14.72 2.34 30.69
C SER A 169 14.07 1.76 31.93
N THR A 170 14.53 0.58 32.37
CA THR A 170 14.12 -0.03 33.64
C THR A 170 14.82 0.59 34.85
N LYS A 171 15.94 1.28 34.63
CA LYS A 171 16.78 1.87 35.69
C LYS A 171 16.56 3.36 35.85
N ASP A 172 16.26 4.05 34.74
CA ASP A 172 16.14 5.50 34.73
C ASP A 172 14.66 5.88 34.78
N THR A 173 14.29 6.47 35.90
CA THR A 173 12.98 7.07 36.11
C THR A 173 13.15 8.58 36.18
N LYS A 174 12.23 9.32 35.57
CA LYS A 174 12.17 10.78 35.69
C LYS A 174 11.86 11.17 37.13
N GLU A 175 12.12 12.42 37.50
CA GLU A 175 11.88 12.95 38.85
C GLU A 175 10.43 12.78 39.33
N ASN A 176 9.46 12.73 38.41
CA ASN A 176 8.04 12.52 38.69
C ASN A 176 7.63 11.05 38.83
N GLY A 177 8.58 10.11 38.80
CA GLY A 177 8.29 8.66 38.87
C GLY A 177 7.92 8.00 37.53
N GLU A 178 7.90 8.75 36.42
CA GLU A 178 7.64 8.18 35.09
C GLU A 178 8.89 7.50 34.51
N MET A 179 8.70 6.39 33.81
CA MET A 179 9.80 5.73 33.10
C MET A 179 10.39 6.65 32.02
N LYS A 180 11.72 6.68 31.91
CA LYS A 180 12.41 7.47 30.88
C LYS A 180 12.32 6.77 29.52
N ASN A 181 11.68 7.41 28.55
CA ASN A 181 11.70 6.95 27.16
C ASN A 181 13.11 7.14 26.57
N ILE A 182 13.64 6.09 25.95
CA ILE A 182 14.99 6.05 25.39
C ILE A 182 14.94 6.27 23.89
N TRP A 183 14.01 5.63 23.22
CA TRP A 183 13.73 5.85 21.80
C TRP A 183 12.32 5.40 21.48
N LYS A 184 11.82 5.91 20.37
CA LYS A 184 10.51 5.61 19.82
C LYS A 184 10.63 5.49 18.31
N THR A 185 10.03 4.44 17.76
CA THR A 185 9.85 4.30 16.30
C THR A 185 8.37 4.16 16.00
N THR A 186 7.87 5.07 15.17
CA THR A 186 6.50 5.05 14.66
C THR A 186 6.53 4.70 13.19
N SER A 187 5.59 3.87 12.76
CA SER A 187 5.40 3.53 11.35
C SER A 187 3.93 3.64 11.01
N CYS A 188 3.62 4.25 9.87
CA CYS A 188 2.26 4.34 9.39
C CYS A 188 2.16 4.07 7.89
N MET A 189 0.99 3.59 7.48
CA MET A 189 0.66 3.38 6.08
C MET A 189 -0.85 3.46 5.89
N SER A 190 -1.31 3.72 4.66
CA SER A 190 -2.72 3.69 4.31
C SER A 190 -2.89 2.91 3.02
N ASP A 191 -3.78 1.91 3.05
CA ASP A 191 -4.17 1.13 1.88
C ASP A 191 -5.62 0.65 2.02
N GLY A 192 -6.15 -0.05 1.00
CA GLY A 192 -7.50 -0.63 1.03
C GLY A 192 -7.61 -1.97 1.77
N ILE A 193 -6.54 -2.46 2.40
CA ILE A 193 -6.50 -3.77 3.07
C ILE A 193 -6.83 -3.59 4.55
N ARG A 194 -7.77 -4.37 5.10
CA ARG A 194 -8.09 -4.30 6.55
C ARG A 194 -7.31 -5.32 7.39
N ASP A 195 -6.55 -6.20 6.77
CA ASP A 195 -5.83 -7.26 7.48
C ASP A 195 -4.49 -6.77 8.06
N LEU A 196 -4.45 -6.55 9.38
CA LEU A 196 -3.21 -6.21 10.10
C LEU A 196 -2.16 -7.32 10.02
N ARG A 197 -2.60 -8.58 9.98
CA ARG A 197 -1.71 -9.73 10.03
C ARG A 197 -0.81 -9.77 8.80
N ARG A 198 -1.34 -9.33 7.67
CA ARG A 198 -0.60 -9.22 6.41
C ARG A 198 0.42 -8.08 6.42
N VAL A 199 0.07 -6.92 6.97
CA VAL A 199 0.85 -5.67 6.79
C VAL A 199 1.87 -5.40 7.88
N ILE A 200 1.60 -5.81 9.13
CA ILE A 200 2.49 -5.53 10.27
C ILE A 200 3.90 -6.10 10.06
N PRO A 201 4.09 -7.34 9.55
CA PRO A 201 5.44 -7.84 9.26
C PRO A 201 6.23 -6.93 8.30
N TYR A 202 5.58 -6.37 7.29
CA TYR A 202 6.22 -5.44 6.34
C TYR A 202 6.50 -4.07 6.97
N MET A 203 5.64 -3.59 7.86
CA MET A 203 5.90 -2.36 8.63
C MET A 203 7.09 -2.53 9.57
N ILE A 204 7.24 -3.70 10.20
CA ILE A 204 8.42 -4.05 11.01
C ILE A 204 9.67 -4.15 10.13
N GLU A 205 9.58 -4.79 8.96
CA GLU A 205 10.70 -4.89 8.01
C GLU A 205 11.16 -3.50 7.54
N ALA A 206 10.21 -2.61 7.21
CA ALA A 206 10.50 -1.22 6.83
C ALA A 206 11.27 -0.46 7.93
N SER A 207 10.91 -0.70 9.19
CA SER A 207 11.45 -0.01 10.36
C SER A 207 12.68 -0.66 10.97
N SER A 208 13.01 -1.88 10.56
CA SER A 208 14.07 -2.73 11.12
C SER A 208 15.40 -1.99 11.31
N LYS A 209 15.83 -1.23 10.30
CA LYS A 209 17.10 -0.49 10.31
C LYS A 209 17.10 0.73 11.23
N TYR A 210 15.92 1.22 11.60
CA TYR A 210 15.73 2.48 12.30
C TYR A 210 15.40 2.31 13.78
N PHE A 211 15.16 1.08 14.27
CA PHE A 211 15.02 0.84 15.70
C PHE A 211 16.28 1.28 16.46
N GLY A 212 16.08 2.15 17.46
CA GLY A 212 17.14 2.77 18.24
C GLY A 212 17.94 3.87 17.53
N GLU A 213 17.51 4.30 16.34
CA GLU A 213 18.15 5.35 15.55
C GLU A 213 17.28 6.61 15.47
N ASN A 214 17.87 7.69 14.93
CA ASN A 214 17.18 8.93 14.62
C ASN A 214 17.06 9.11 13.10
N THR A 215 15.85 9.15 12.55
CA THR A 215 15.61 9.43 11.13
C THR A 215 15.64 10.93 10.81
N SER A 216 15.73 11.80 11.83
CA SER A 216 15.64 13.27 11.80
C SER A 216 14.29 13.83 11.33
N ARG A 217 13.62 13.12 10.42
CA ARG A 217 12.28 13.38 9.89
C ARG A 217 11.59 12.06 9.57
N GLU A 218 10.30 12.13 9.30
CA GLU A 218 9.58 11.03 8.65
C GLU A 218 10.23 10.72 7.29
N ILE A 219 10.47 9.44 7.03
CA ILE A 219 11.00 8.92 5.77
C ILE A 219 10.03 7.90 5.18
N GLU A 220 10.05 7.76 3.86
CA GLU A 220 9.26 6.75 3.16
C GLU A 220 10.15 5.57 2.78
N VAL A 221 9.71 4.37 3.16
CA VAL A 221 10.42 3.11 2.93
C VAL A 221 9.50 2.19 2.14
N MET A 222 9.95 1.76 0.96
CA MET A 222 9.24 0.79 0.15
C MET A 222 9.74 -0.62 0.48
N VAL A 223 8.83 -1.49 0.92
CA VAL A 223 9.10 -2.91 1.16
C VAL A 223 8.39 -3.73 0.10
N LYS A 224 9.14 -4.58 -0.61
CA LYS A 224 8.56 -5.45 -1.64
C LYS A 224 7.86 -6.63 -0.97
N GLU A 225 6.66 -6.96 -1.47
CA GLU A 225 5.99 -8.21 -1.15
C GLU A 225 6.85 -9.36 -1.72
N LYS A 226 7.13 -10.38 -0.91
CA LYS A 226 7.96 -11.53 -1.28
C LYS A 226 7.09 -12.69 -1.74
#